data_AF-A0A7V9N4U8-F1
#
_entry.id   AF-A0A7V9N4U8-F1
#
_cell.length_a   1.000
_cell.length_b   1.000
_cell.length_c   1.000
_cell.angle_alpha   90.00
_cell.angle_beta   90.00
_cell.angle_gamma   90.00
#
_symmetry.space_group_name_H-M   'P 1'
#
loop_
_entity.id
_entity.type
_entity.pdbx_description
1 polymer ?
#
loop_
_entity_poly.entity_id
_entity_poly.type
_entity_poly.pdbx_seq_one_letter_code
_entity_poly.pdbx_strand_id
1 'polypeptide(L)'
;MSARPLVFVGSSRDDLRQFPSEVTKVVGVALFEAQMGGTHGIVKLLQGFPGHRMYQASESFQGDAYRVVYTIKDETLYVLHAFKKKSTKGRAMPQPDKDLIVRRLKAI
;
A
#
# COMPACT_ATOMS: atom_id res chain seq x y z
N MET A 1 -2.89 -18.02 -16.41
CA MET A 1 -2.62 -16.64 -15.93
C MET A 1 -1.43 -16.71 -15.00
N SER A 2 -0.38 -15.92 -15.24
CA SER A 2 0.76 -15.83 -14.32
C SER A 2 0.50 -14.70 -13.31
N ALA A 3 1.02 -14.85 -12.09
CA ALA A 3 0.94 -13.78 -11.10
C ALA A 3 1.77 -12.58 -11.56
N ARG A 4 1.18 -11.38 -11.49
CA ARG A 4 1.90 -10.12 -11.73
C ARG A 4 3.11 -10.03 -10.80
N PRO A 5 4.28 -9.58 -11.26
CA PRO A 5 5.42 -9.34 -10.38
C PRO A 5 5.07 -8.33 -9.29
N LEU A 6 5.64 -8.50 -8.11
CA LEU A 6 5.49 -7.59 -6.97
C LEU A 6 6.85 -6.98 -6.64
N VAL A 7 6.95 -5.66 -6.80
CA VAL A 7 8.18 -4.89 -6.56
C VAL A 7 7.93 -3.96 -5.38
N PHE A 8 8.86 -3.97 -4.41
CA PHE A 8 8.86 -3.03 -3.31
C PHE A 8 9.79 -1.86 -3.64
N VAL A 9 9.28 -0.64 -3.55
CA VAL A 9 10.04 0.58 -3.85
C VAL A 9 10.59 1.19 -2.57
N GLY A 10 11.89 1.50 -2.55
CA GLY A 10 12.56 2.06 -1.37
C GLY A 10 12.45 1.17 -0.13
N SER A 11 12.18 1.76 1.03
CA SER A 11 12.06 1.04 2.31
C SER A 11 10.74 0.29 2.50
N SER A 12 9.81 0.34 1.53
CA SER A 12 8.44 -0.15 1.73
C SER A 12 8.34 -1.62 2.15
N ARG A 13 9.30 -2.46 1.75
CA ARG A 13 9.38 -3.85 2.20
C ARG A 13 9.74 -3.97 3.68
N ASP A 14 10.72 -3.18 4.12
CA ASP A 14 11.22 -3.21 5.49
C ASP A 14 10.23 -2.55 6.43
N ASP A 15 9.56 -1.48 5.99
CA ASP A 15 8.46 -0.85 6.73
C ASP A 15 7.28 -1.84 6.92
N LEU A 16 6.92 -2.61 5.89
CA LEU A 16 5.88 -3.65 5.99
C LEU A 16 6.28 -4.79 6.94
N ARG A 17 7.56 -5.14 6.99
CA ARG A 17 8.09 -6.18 7.90
C ARG A 17 8.06 -5.77 9.37
N GLN A 18 7.98 -4.47 9.66
CA GLN A 18 7.83 -3.96 11.02
C GLN A 18 6.38 -4.01 11.52
N PHE A 19 5.40 -4.36 10.66
CA PHE A 19 4.02 -4.51 11.09
C PHE A 19 3.83 -5.75 11.99
N PRO A 20 2.79 -5.77 12.84
CA PRO A 20 2.38 -6.97 13.54
C PRO A 20 2.12 -8.13 12.57
N SER A 21 2.42 -9.35 12.99
CA SER A 21 2.36 -10.53 12.12
C SER A 21 0.98 -10.76 11.50
N GLU A 22 -0.07 -10.45 12.24
CA GLU A 22 -1.48 -10.53 11.89
C GLU A 22 -1.79 -9.58 10.75
N VAL A 23 -1.30 -8.34 10.85
CA VAL A 23 -1.43 -7.31 9.81
C VAL A 23 -0.68 -7.74 8.56
N THR A 24 0.58 -8.19 8.70
CA THR A 24 1.39 -8.62 7.55
C THR A 24 0.75 -9.80 6.81
N LYS A 25 0.13 -10.75 7.51
CA LYS A 25 -0.60 -11.87 6.89
C LYS A 25 -1.77 -11.38 6.04
N VAL A 26 -2.64 -10.53 6.60
CA VAL A 26 -3.81 -10.01 5.88
C VAL A 26 -3.40 -9.17 4.67
N VAL A 27 -2.42 -8.27 4.86
CA VAL A 27 -1.86 -7.46 3.76
C VAL A 27 -1.20 -8.34 2.69
N GLY A 28 -0.49 -9.40 3.10
CA GLY A 28 0.12 -10.37 2.19
C GLY A 28 -0.91 -11.06 1.29
N VAL A 29 -2.03 -11.50 1.86
CA VAL A 29 -3.16 -12.05 1.09
C VAL A 29 -3.71 -11.00 0.13
N ALA A 30 -3.91 -9.76 0.59
CA ALA A 30 -4.40 -8.69 -0.27
C ALA A 30 -3.48 -8.36 -1.46
N LEU A 31 -2.15 -8.36 -1.24
CA LEU A 31 -1.17 -8.18 -2.31
C LEU A 31 -1.16 -9.38 -3.26
N PHE A 32 -1.25 -10.60 -2.75
CA PHE A 32 -1.31 -11.82 -3.57
C PHE A 32 -2.55 -11.84 -4.47
N GLU A 33 -3.72 -11.50 -3.94
CA GLU A 33 -4.94 -11.38 -4.77
C GLU A 33 -4.77 -10.31 -5.86
N ALA A 34 -4.15 -9.18 -5.53
CA ALA A 34 -3.85 -8.14 -6.52
C ALA A 34 -2.86 -8.61 -7.61
N GLN A 35 -1.89 -9.46 -7.25
CA GLN A 35 -0.99 -10.11 -8.22
C GLN A 35 -1.76 -11.05 -9.16
N MET A 36 -2.80 -11.72 -8.66
CA MET A 36 -3.68 -12.58 -9.44
C MET A 36 -4.76 -11.83 -10.25
N GLY A 37 -4.76 -10.49 -10.18
CA GLY A 37 -5.72 -9.63 -10.90
C GLY A 37 -7.01 -9.34 -10.12
N GLY A 38 -7.14 -9.84 -8.90
CA GLY A 38 -8.25 -9.58 -7.99
C GLY A 38 -8.09 -8.28 -7.18
N THR A 39 -9.00 -8.06 -6.23
CA THR A 39 -8.93 -6.94 -5.27
C THR A 39 -9.57 -7.37 -3.96
N HIS A 40 -8.77 -7.49 -2.92
CA HIS A 40 -9.22 -7.88 -1.59
C HIS A 40 -10.13 -6.81 -0.95
N GLY A 41 -11.07 -7.22 -0.09
CA GLY A 41 -12.06 -6.32 0.52
C GLY A 41 -11.49 -5.21 1.41
N ILE A 42 -10.24 -5.33 1.86
CA ILE A 42 -9.53 -4.29 2.65
C ILE A 42 -8.89 -3.21 1.77
N VAL A 43 -8.89 -3.41 0.45
CA VAL A 43 -8.28 -2.51 -0.52
C VAL A 43 -9.31 -1.51 -1.03
N LYS A 44 -8.93 -0.24 -1.06
CA LYS A 44 -9.72 0.83 -1.65
C LYS A 44 -8.89 1.63 -2.64
N LEU A 45 -9.55 2.26 -3.62
CA LEU A 45 -8.91 3.26 -4.46
C LEU A 45 -8.50 4.47 -3.61
N LEU A 46 -7.27 4.91 -3.78
CA LEU A 46 -6.70 6.06 -3.10
C LEU A 46 -6.74 7.28 -4.02
N GLN A 47 -7.51 8.28 -3.61
CA GLN A 47 -7.63 9.55 -4.33
C GLN A 47 -6.48 10.51 -3.97
N GLY A 48 -6.31 11.56 -4.77
CA GLY A 48 -5.29 12.60 -4.55
C GLY A 48 -4.00 12.42 -5.33
N PHE A 49 -3.97 11.47 -6.29
CA PHE A 49 -2.84 11.23 -7.19
C PHE A 49 -3.32 11.31 -8.65
N PRO A 50 -3.42 12.52 -9.24
CA PRO A 50 -3.94 12.70 -10.61
C PRO A 50 -3.15 11.90 -11.64
N GLY A 51 -3.84 11.25 -12.58
CA GLY A 51 -3.21 10.44 -13.62
C GLY A 51 -2.69 9.07 -13.19
N HIS A 52 -2.82 8.70 -11.90
CA HIS A 52 -2.33 7.43 -11.38
C HIS A 52 -3.41 6.68 -10.60
N ARG A 53 -3.56 5.39 -10.89
CA ARG A 53 -4.50 4.52 -10.17
C ARG A 53 -3.83 3.93 -8.94
N MET A 54 -4.03 4.60 -7.81
CA MET A 54 -3.48 4.20 -6.52
C MET A 54 -4.46 3.33 -5.72
N TYR A 55 -3.91 2.34 -5.01
CA TYR A 55 -4.66 1.46 -4.12
C TYR A 55 -4.10 1.53 -2.71
N GLN A 56 -4.97 1.44 -1.71
CA GLN A 56 -4.62 1.41 -0.30
C GLN A 56 -5.28 0.22 0.39
N ALA A 57 -4.48 -0.75 0.83
CA ALA A 57 -4.89 -1.75 1.81
C ALA A 57 -4.88 -1.10 3.20
N SER A 58 -5.94 -1.30 3.99
CA SER A 58 -6.03 -0.77 5.37
C SER A 58 -6.49 -1.86 6.34
N GLU A 59 -5.68 -2.13 7.36
CA GLU A 59 -5.96 -3.11 8.39
C GLU A 59 -5.81 -2.48 9.78
N SER A 60 -6.73 -2.78 10.69
CA SER A 60 -6.72 -2.25 12.05
C SER A 60 -6.31 -3.33 13.03
N PHE A 61 -5.32 -3.06 13.88
CA PHE A 61 -4.85 -4.01 14.87
C PHE A 61 -4.47 -3.30 16.17
N GLN A 62 -5.01 -3.77 17.29
CA GLN A 62 -4.77 -3.21 18.64
C GLN A 62 -4.92 -1.69 18.73
N GLY A 63 -5.95 -1.12 18.07
CA GLY A 63 -6.23 0.31 18.08
C GLY A 63 -5.38 1.16 17.12
N ASP A 64 -4.42 0.55 16.42
CA ASP A 64 -3.64 1.19 15.37
C ASP A 64 -4.19 0.84 13.98
N ALA A 65 -4.03 1.77 13.03
CA ALA A 65 -4.39 1.56 11.63
C ALA A 65 -3.13 1.46 10.75
N TYR A 66 -2.95 0.32 10.10
CA TYR A 66 -1.83 0.01 9.23
C TYR A 66 -2.27 0.12 7.78
N ARG A 67 -1.43 0.75 6.95
CA ARG A 67 -1.76 1.04 5.56
C ARG A 67 -0.63 0.64 4.64
N VAL A 68 -0.98 0.01 3.52
CA VAL A 68 -0.06 -0.26 2.42
C VAL A 68 -0.62 0.35 1.15
N VAL A 69 0.21 1.17 0.50
CA VAL A 69 -0.14 1.87 -0.73
C VAL A 69 0.65 1.27 -1.88
N TYR A 70 -0.06 0.91 -2.95
CA TYR A 70 0.54 0.33 -4.14
C TYR A 70 -0.14 0.84 -5.41
N THR A 71 0.55 0.68 -6.53
CA THR A 71 0.05 0.96 -7.88
C THR A 71 0.31 -0.23 -8.80
N ILE A 72 -0.32 -0.23 -9.96
CA ILE A 72 -0.10 -1.23 -11.00
C ILE A 72 0.34 -0.48 -12.27
N LYS A 73 1.51 -0.80 -12.80
CA LYS A 73 2.08 -0.23 -14.03
C LYS A 73 2.72 -1.36 -14.83
N ASP A 74 2.42 -1.43 -16.13
CA ASP A 74 2.94 -2.45 -17.06
C ASP A 74 2.86 -3.87 -16.48
N GLU A 75 1.66 -4.25 -16.03
CA GLU A 75 1.35 -5.53 -15.36
C GLU A 75 2.17 -5.85 -14.10
N THR A 76 2.91 -4.89 -13.54
CA THR A 76 3.68 -5.05 -12.31
C THR A 76 3.03 -4.29 -11.17
N LEU A 77 2.92 -4.94 -10.01
CA LEU A 77 2.48 -4.32 -8.77
C LEU A 77 3.68 -3.65 -8.08
N TYR A 78 3.57 -2.36 -7.78
CA TYR A 78 4.59 -1.61 -7.07
C TYR A 78 4.07 -1.18 -5.71
N VAL A 79 4.63 -1.72 -4.63
CA VAL A 79 4.38 -1.26 -3.27
C VAL A 79 5.21 -0.01 -3.03
N LEU A 80 4.53 1.12 -2.83
CA LEU A 80 5.16 2.43 -2.70
C LEU A 80 5.35 2.83 -1.25
N HIS A 81 4.45 2.44 -0.34
CA HIS A 81 4.56 2.83 1.06
C HIS A 81 3.84 1.86 1.97
N ALA A 82 4.42 1.59 3.14
CA ALA A 82 3.79 0.85 4.21
C ALA A 82 4.01 1.65 5.50
N PHE A 83 2.94 2.04 6.18
CA PHE A 83 3.05 2.84 7.39
C PHE A 83 1.90 2.58 8.37
N LYS A 84 2.20 2.79 9.66
CA LYS A 84 1.19 2.91 10.71
C LYS A 84 0.68 4.34 10.74
N LYS A 85 -0.60 4.54 10.42
CA LYS A 85 -1.25 5.85 10.53
C LYS A 85 -1.39 6.21 12.00
N LYS A 86 -0.52 7.09 12.50
CA LYS A 86 -0.68 7.69 13.83
C LYS A 86 -1.95 8.54 13.84
N SER A 87 -2.67 8.55 14.96
CA SER A 87 -3.92 9.33 15.14
C SER A 87 -3.63 10.83 15.07
N THR A 88 -3.63 11.38 13.87
CA THR A 88 -3.74 12.82 13.64
C THR A 88 -5.20 13.13 13.39
N LYS A 89 -5.70 14.22 13.98
CA LYS A 89 -7.08 14.71 13.77
C LYS A 89 -7.32 14.82 12.25
N GLY A 90 -8.17 13.96 11.70
CA GLY A 90 -8.55 13.97 10.29
C GLY A 90 -8.45 12.62 9.55
N ARG A 91 -9.27 12.46 8.51
CA ARG A 91 -9.26 11.28 7.61
C ARG A 91 -8.14 11.33 6.58
N ALA A 92 -7.56 12.52 6.35
CA ALA A 92 -6.52 12.75 5.36
C ALA A 92 -5.21 12.03 5.71
N MET A 93 -4.49 11.59 4.68
CA MET A 93 -3.11 11.13 4.80
C MET A 93 -2.18 12.34 5.08
N PRO A 94 -1.21 12.23 6.00
CA PRO A 94 -0.22 13.28 6.24
C PRO A 94 0.53 13.68 4.98
N GLN A 95 0.90 14.96 4.85
CA GLN A 95 1.63 15.46 3.68
C GLN A 95 2.97 14.72 3.43
N PRO A 96 3.79 14.41 4.45
CA PRO A 96 5.05 13.68 4.24
C PRO A 96 4.86 12.30 3.61
N ASP A 97 3.79 11.58 3.98
CA ASP A 97 3.47 10.28 3.39
C ASP A 97 3.08 10.42 1.92
N LYS A 98 2.29 11.46 1.58
CA LYS A 98 1.93 11.76 0.18
C LYS A 98 3.17 12.09 -0.64
N ASP A 99 4.04 12.94 -0.14
CA ASP A 99 5.26 13.37 -0.84
C ASP A 99 6.20 12.18 -1.09
N LEU A 100 6.33 11.27 -0.12
CA LEU A 100 7.08 10.03 -0.28
C LEU A 100 6.49 9.12 -1.36
N ILE A 101 5.16 8.96 -1.39
CA ILE A 101 4.47 8.19 -2.43
C ILE A 101 4.71 8.80 -3.81
N VAL A 102 4.56 10.12 -3.96
CA VAL A 102 4.81 10.83 -5.23
C VAL A 102 6.27 10.65 -5.67
N ARG A 103 7.23 10.78 -4.76
CA ARG A 103 8.65 10.59 -5.05
C ARG A 103 8.94 9.18 -5.56
N ARG A 104 8.40 8.16 -4.90
CA ARG A 104 8.58 6.74 -5.29
C ARG A 104 7.86 6.41 -6.59
N LEU A 105 6.70 7.01 -6.83
CA LEU A 105 5.95 6.87 -8.08
C LEU A 105 6.69 7.44 -9.28
N LYS A 106 7.43 8.55 -9.12
CA LYS A 106 8.28 9.12 -10.19
C LYS A 106 9.51 8.26 -10.51
N ALA A 107 9.89 7.35 -9.61
CA ALA A 107 11.05 6.48 -9.77
C ALA A 107 10.72 5.15 -10.47
N ILE A 108 9.45 4.91 -10.80
CA ILE A 108 8.97 3.70 -11.49
C ILE A 108 8.37 4.02 -12.85
#